data_AF-A0A7G5KJ99-F1
#
_entry.id   AF-A0A7G5KJ99-F1
#
_cell.length_a   1.000
_cell.length_b   1.000
_cell.length_c   1.000
_cell.angle_alpha   90.00
_cell.angle_beta   90.00
_cell.angle_gamma   90.00
#
_symmetry.space_group_name_H-M   'P 1'
#
loop_
_entity.id
_entity.type
_entity.pdbx_description
1 polymer ?
#
loop_
_entity_poly.entity_id
_entity_poly.type
_entity_poly.pdbx_seq_one_letter_code
_entity_poly.pdbx_strand_id
1 'polypeptide(L)' 'MNSSHVTFDPSNMYSNNPREKATIINLVISQAPSGAASATVVNGWHTSRSDRRRHCTVDYYNATGGWISRKHLI' A
#
# COMPACT_ATOMS: atom_id res chain seq x y z
N MET A 1 -2.35 8.07 9.49
CA MET A 1 -2.77 8.14 8.07
C MET A 1 -4.24 7.75 7.97
N ASN A 2 -5.02 8.41 7.11
CA ASN A 2 -6.43 8.06 6.85
C ASN A 2 -6.60 7.36 5.51
N SER A 3 -7.71 6.65 5.29
CA SER A 3 -7.99 5.88 4.07
C SER A 3 -7.99 6.71 2.79
N SER A 4 -8.41 7.97 2.85
CA SER A 4 -8.37 8.90 1.73
C SER A 4 -6.95 9.24 1.25
N HIS A 5 -5.92 8.99 2.07
CA HIS A 5 -4.51 9.22 1.74
C HIS A 5 -3.80 7.96 1.26
N VAL A 6 -4.54 6.86 1.04
CA VAL A 6 -4.03 5.64 0.42
C VAL A 6 -4.46 5.61 -1.04
N THR A 7 -3.49 5.70 -1.94
CA THR A 7 -3.70 5.64 -3.39
C THR A 7 -3.21 4.31 -3.95
N PHE A 8 -3.59 4.04 -5.21
CA PHE A 8 -3.21 2.83 -5.93
C PHE A 8 -2.61 3.24 -7.28
N ASP A 9 -1.53 2.57 -7.66
CA ASP A 9 -0.90 2.71 -8.96
C ASP A 9 -0.75 1.31 -9.59
N PRO A 10 -1.52 0.98 -10.64
CA PRO A 10 -2.45 1.84 -11.35
C PRO A 10 -3.73 2.16 -10.54
N SER A 11 -4.39 3.28 -10.84
CA SER A 11 -5.57 3.76 -10.10
C SER A 11 -6.79 2.82 -10.15
N ASN A 12 -6.86 1.97 -11.18
CA ASN A 12 -7.90 0.96 -11.35
C ASN A 12 -7.59 -0.37 -10.61
N MET A 13 -6.49 -0.46 -9.86
CA MET A 13 -6.18 -1.65 -9.08
C MET A 13 -7.35 -1.97 -8.13
N TYR A 14 -7.79 -3.23 -8.16
CA TYR A 14 -8.94 -3.75 -7.42
C TYR A 14 -10.28 -3.03 -7.67
N SER A 15 -10.46 -2.36 -8.81
CA SER A 15 -11.75 -1.74 -9.17
C SER A 15 -12.91 -2.74 -9.16
N ASN A 16 -12.64 -3.99 -9.56
CA ASN A 16 -13.62 -5.08 -9.59
C ASN A 16 -13.71 -5.85 -8.25
N ASN A 17 -12.92 -5.51 -7.25
CA ASN A 17 -12.92 -6.16 -5.94
C ASN A 17 -12.79 -5.13 -4.79
N PRO A 18 -13.87 -4.37 -4.51
CA PRO A 18 -13.85 -3.31 -3.50
C PRO A 18 -13.59 -3.83 -2.08
N ARG A 19 -13.96 -5.09 -1.79
CA ARG A 19 -13.69 -5.72 -0.50
C ARG A 19 -12.18 -5.91 -0.28
N GLU A 20 -11.47 -6.42 -1.28
CA GLU A 20 -10.01 -6.56 -1.24
C GLU A 20 -9.31 -5.20 -1.12
N LYS A 21 -9.81 -4.21 -1.87
CA LYS A 21 -9.30 -2.83 -1.81
C LYS A 21 -9.39 -2.28 -0.37
N ALA A 22 -10.53 -2.47 0.29
CA ALA A 22 -10.72 -2.04 1.69
C ALA A 22 -9.79 -2.77 2.67
N THR A 23 -9.61 -4.09 2.50
CA THR A 23 -8.66 -4.88 3.31
C THR A 23 -7.24 -4.34 3.18
N ILE A 24 -6.78 -4.06 1.96
CA ILE A 24 -5.44 -3.53 1.71
C ILE A 24 -5.28 -2.14 2.33
N ILE A 25 -6.27 -1.25 2.18
CA ILE A 25 -6.23 0.08 2.80
C ILE A 25 -6.06 -0.04 4.31
N ASN A 26 -6.82 -0.93 4.96
CA ASN A 26 -6.71 -1.13 6.40
C ASN A 26 -5.33 -1.68 6.81
N LEU A 27 -4.75 -2.60 6.02
CA LEU A 27 -3.41 -3.13 6.24
C LEU A 27 -2.32 -2.06 6.05
N VAL A 28 -2.45 -1.22 5.02
CA VAL A 28 -1.53 -0.09 4.77
C VAL A 28 -1.53 0.87 5.94
N ILE A 29 -2.71 1.21 6.47
CA ILE A 29 -2.82 2.12 7.61
C ILE A 29 -2.24 1.48 8.88
N SER A 30 -2.52 0.19 9.13
CA SER A 30 -2.06 -0.48 10.36
C SER A 30 -0.55 -0.75 10.38
N GLN A 31 0.06 -0.96 9.22
CA GLN A 31 1.50 -1.22 9.07
C GLN A 31 2.31 0.03 8.67
N ALA A 32 1.66 1.20 8.64
CA ALA A 32 2.32 2.45 8.27
C ALA A 32 3.49 2.75 9.24
N PRO A 33 4.69 3.08 8.73
CA PRO A 33 5.79 3.49 9.58
C PRO A 33 5.50 4.85 10.24
N SER A 34 6.13 5.10 11.38
CA SER A 34 6.01 6.39 12.07
C SER A 34 6.38 7.55 11.13
N GLY A 35 5.58 8.60 11.14
CA GLY A 35 5.74 9.77 10.26
C GLY A 35 5.09 9.63 8.88
N ALA A 36 4.54 8.47 8.51
CA ALA A 36 3.81 8.32 7.25
C ALA A 36 2.45 9.04 7.27
N ALA A 37 2.25 9.95 6.31
CA ALA A 37 1.04 10.73 6.14
C ALA A 37 0.18 10.27 4.95
N SER A 38 0.82 9.70 3.91
CA SER A 38 0.17 9.07 2.76
C SER A 38 0.94 7.83 2.28
N ALA A 39 0.27 7.00 1.48
CA ALA A 39 0.85 5.81 0.89
C ALA A 39 0.31 5.54 -0.51
N THR A 40 1.11 4.88 -1.33
CA THR A 40 0.73 4.40 -2.66
C THR A 40 1.01 2.91 -2.78
N VAL A 41 -0.04 2.14 -3.06
CA VAL A 41 0.07 0.72 -3.41
C VAL A 41 0.54 0.64 -4.85
N VAL A 42 1.82 0.38 -5.05
CA VAL A 42 2.47 0.35 -6.38
C VAL A 42 2.39 -1.01 -7.06
N ASN A 43 2.08 -2.05 -6.30
CA ASN A 43 1.76 -3.36 -6.85
C ASN A 43 0.80 -4.11 -5.93
N GLY A 44 -0.20 -4.76 -6.52
CA GLY A 44 -1.18 -5.55 -5.80
C GLY A 44 -0.57 -6.82 -5.20
N TRP A 45 -1.42 -7.73 -4.72
CA TRP A 45 -1.02 -9.02 -4.19
C TRP A 45 -0.40 -9.86 -5.29
N HIS A 46 0.87 -10.15 -5.13
CA HIS A 46 1.65 -10.95 -6.06
C HIS A 46 2.64 -11.81 -5.28
N THR A 47 3.39 -12.62 -6.01
CA THR A 47 4.59 -13.29 -5.50
C THR A 47 5.75 -12.87 -6.40
N SER A 48 6.96 -12.84 -5.86
CA SER A 48 8.17 -12.59 -6.63
C SER A 48 9.08 -13.81 -6.59
N ARG A 49 10.06 -13.86 -7.49
CA ARG A 49 11.01 -15.00 -7.53
C ARG A 49 11.82 -15.10 -6.24
N SER A 50 12.15 -13.96 -5.63
CA SER A 50 12.93 -13.83 -4.40
C SER A 50 12.07 -13.84 -3.13
N ASP A 51 10.83 -13.34 -3.17
CA ASP A 51 9.87 -13.44 -2.07
C ASP A 51 8.62 -14.21 -2.52
N ARG A 52 8.58 -15.49 -2.14
CA ARG A 52 7.50 -16.41 -2.49
C ARG A 52 6.24 -16.22 -1.65
N ARG A 53 6.27 -15.41 -0.60
CA ARG A 53 5.07 -15.07 0.16
C ARG A 53 4.16 -14.20 -0.70
N ARG A 54 2.85 -14.36 -0.57
CA ARG A 54 1.90 -13.46 -1.21
C ARG A 54 2.03 -12.09 -0.53
N HIS A 55 2.40 -11.06 -1.27
CA HIS A 55 2.60 -9.72 -0.72
C HIS A 55 2.12 -8.63 -1.67
N CYS A 56 1.81 -7.45 -1.15
CA CYS A 56 1.62 -6.23 -1.93
C CYS A 56 2.73 -5.22 -1.62
N THR A 57 3.09 -4.40 -2.61
CA THR A 57 4.18 -3.43 -2.48
C THR A 57 3.62 -2.04 -2.30
N VAL A 58 4.10 -1.34 -1.28
CA VAL A 58 3.57 -0.04 -0.86
C VAL A 58 4.71 0.93 -0.60
N ASP A 59 4.61 2.12 -1.17
CA ASP A 59 5.47 3.26 -0.85
C ASP A 59 4.77 4.18 0.16
N TYR A 60 5.52 4.62 1.17
CA TYR A 60 5.04 5.53 2.21
C TYR A 60 5.72 6.88 2.10
N TYR A 61 4.96 7.94 2.34
CA TYR A 61 5.41 9.33 2.25
C TYR A 61 5.06 10.10 3.52
N ASN A 62 5.87 11.10 3.86
CA ASN A 62 5.64 11.99 5.00
C ASN A 62 4.65 13.11 4.65
N ALA A 63 4.36 13.98 5.61
CA ALA A 63 3.39 15.08 5.45
C ALA A 63 3.79 16.12 4.37
N THR A 64 5.08 16.22 4.02
CA THR A 64 5.57 17.11 2.97
C THR A 64 5.67 16.41 1.60
N GLY A 65 5.16 15.17 1.48
CA GLY A 65 5.26 14.35 0.26
C GLY A 65 6.64 13.70 0.05
N GLY A 66 7.56 13.79 1.02
CA GLY A 66 8.86 13.14 0.96
C GLY A 66 8.74 11.63 1.14
N TRP A 67 9.40 10.85 0.27
CA TRP A 67 9.44 9.39 0.37
C TRP A 67 10.12 8.96 1.67
N ILE A 68 9.50 8.00 2.38
CA ILE A 68 10.02 7.43 3.63
C ILE A 68 10.62 6.06 3.35
N SER A 69 9.82 5.14 2.82
CA SER A 69 10.24 3.76 2.61
C SER A 69 9.26 3.00 1.71
N ARG A 70 9.76 1.90 1.12
CA ARG A 70 8.95 0.86 0.50
C ARG A 70 8.79 -0.34 1.44
N LYS A 71 7.59 -0.91 1.54
CA LYS A 71 7.32 -2.12 2.32
C LYS A 71 6.56 -3.16 1.50
N HIS A 72 6.71 -4.42 1.90
CA HIS A 72 5.88 -5.53 1.47
C HIS A 72 4.91 -5.86 2.59
N LEU A 73 3.61 -5.74 2.34
CA LEU A 73 2.57 -6.20 3.27
C LEU A 73 2.28 -7.65 2.94
N ILE A 74 2.15 -8.50 3.96
CA ILE A 74 1.87 -9.95 3.88
C ILE A 74 0.61 -10.24 4.67
#